data_AF-A0A1H9QAX3-F1
#
_entry.id   AF-A0A1H9QAX3-F1
#
_cell.length_a   1.000
_cell.length_b   1.000
_cell.length_c   1.000
_cell.angle_alpha   90.00
_cell.angle_beta   90.00
_cell.angle_gamma   90.00
#
_symmetry.space_group_name_H-M   'P 1'
#
loop_
_entity.id
_entity.type
_entity.pdbx_description
1 polymer ?
#
loop_
_entity_poly.entity_id
_entity_poly.type
_entity_poly.pdbx_seq_one_letter_code
_entity_poly.pdbx_strand_id
1 'polypeptide(L)'
;MNKEWQLPPAYESDMHKSYTIAESVIGDFAEGRFAPPDVLFTSVTEYFCAQDDAKNALKRFTTQLGGSNEDFDASDDPRIQAALAIGIVMAWASSETENRYTAFRALVRNSWWVEHLWTEVALVVALKNDVFKEALLNLADHHFVDAEKKLLQEDAVDPSHPTTLDEIWYGHTRESRVDESSWPWIELLAKLDPDKLFKWMNSTQSLLLINRVLDSPEFYRNYDLWEQFTLGSPPSFQSDGAWNGALLLPSLLRHGSAKIIHIANGREYHSSVLEPHVRSLLACFVATVAKRSDFEGLFKRWGTWLTRQHLNFPDNNSEKNRPLSSQDILWELADKLPLPFSPTVSDQLNFSWEPWVYQSMLALLHSNAPNKFPTPDVSAFIKEWSLTPTEWNSSKGKSLRSHVSEYHATQPNNYACRVLGYSVALSDDFTSHWLSMWNSSVALREILEFRPIYKISKEWQPSDASGLMRTLVDIGLGILDCTANAQETLNPEILKQSAALFQALWEATTEMLSIDFYGDDFWPIMQQHLVIRRLRWTVEAESANDEHYSKWLDQAAYPTSRETLALVSSNPCSFISLLPLLVQNQIPKQALKDLVNQVEIDLAFLASSAARYQSGPERKFKIHPHHVNLIEELT
;
A
#
# COMPACT_ATOMS: atom_id res chain seq x y z
N MET A 1 -15.30 5.48 -23.44
CA MET A 1 -14.20 5.25 -22.47
C MET A 1 -13.60 3.91 -22.78
N ASN A 2 -12.28 3.79 -22.87
CA ASN A 2 -11.64 2.49 -23.09
C ASN A 2 -11.65 1.73 -21.75
N LYS A 3 -12.12 0.47 -21.77
CA LYS A 3 -12.22 -0.43 -20.61
C LYS A 3 -11.16 -1.53 -20.62
N GLU A 4 -10.24 -1.54 -21.57
CA GLU A 4 -9.22 -2.58 -21.66
C GLU A 4 -8.26 -2.52 -20.45
N TRP A 5 -8.15 -3.59 -19.67
CA TRP A 5 -7.17 -3.67 -18.57
C TRP A 5 -5.72 -3.77 -19.04
N GLN A 6 -5.50 -4.20 -20.28
CA GLN A 6 -4.17 -4.41 -20.82
C GLN A 6 -4.11 -3.89 -22.24
N LEU A 7 -3.04 -3.18 -22.54
CA LEU A 7 -2.67 -2.86 -23.91
C LEU A 7 -2.06 -4.11 -24.57
N PRO A 8 -2.14 -4.26 -25.91
CA PRO A 8 -1.65 -5.44 -26.62
C PRO A 8 -0.13 -5.61 -26.47
N PRO A 9 0.37 -6.81 -26.11
CA PRO A 9 1.77 -7.04 -25.76
C PRO A 9 2.74 -6.51 -26.82
N ALA A 10 3.79 -5.83 -26.39
CA ALA A 10 4.78 -5.22 -27.29
C ALA A 10 5.75 -6.23 -27.93
N TYR A 11 5.77 -7.49 -27.45
CA TYR A 11 6.64 -8.55 -27.94
C TYR A 11 5.89 -9.88 -28.04
N GLU A 12 5.94 -10.50 -29.20
CA GLU A 12 5.42 -11.84 -29.44
C GLU A 12 6.58 -12.85 -29.36
N SER A 13 6.50 -13.78 -28.41
CA SER A 13 7.45 -14.90 -28.33
C SER A 13 7.17 -15.95 -29.41
N ASP A 14 8.15 -16.77 -29.77
CA ASP A 14 7.93 -17.85 -30.74
C ASP A 14 6.92 -18.89 -30.21
N MET A 15 6.88 -19.11 -28.89
CA MET A 15 5.83 -19.92 -28.25
C MET A 15 4.43 -19.31 -28.45
N HIS A 16 4.30 -17.98 -28.38
CA HIS A 16 3.03 -17.30 -28.63
C HIS A 16 2.55 -17.56 -30.07
N LYS A 17 3.45 -17.48 -31.06
CA LYS A 17 3.12 -17.78 -32.46
C LYS A 17 2.64 -19.22 -32.66
N SER A 18 3.32 -20.19 -32.04
CA SER A 18 2.89 -21.60 -32.10
C SER A 18 1.51 -21.79 -31.46
N TYR A 19 1.26 -21.15 -30.32
CA TYR A 19 -0.03 -21.17 -29.66
C TYR A 19 -1.14 -20.58 -30.55
N THR A 20 -0.90 -19.44 -31.20
CA THR A 20 -1.86 -18.82 -32.14
C THR A 20 -2.20 -19.72 -33.33
N ILE A 21 -1.24 -20.53 -33.82
CA ILE A 21 -1.53 -21.51 -34.87
C ILE A 21 -2.46 -22.61 -34.35
N ALA A 22 -2.26 -23.08 -33.11
CA ALA A 22 -3.13 -24.05 -32.48
C ALA A 22 -4.55 -23.49 -32.26
N GLU A 23 -4.67 -22.27 -31.72
CA GLU A 23 -5.94 -21.53 -31.56
C GLU A 23 -6.68 -21.41 -32.90
N SER A 24 -5.97 -21.13 -34.00
CA SER A 24 -6.56 -21.05 -35.34
C SER A 24 -7.20 -22.36 -35.78
N VAL A 25 -6.59 -23.52 -35.46
CA VAL A 25 -7.16 -24.84 -35.78
C VAL A 25 -8.38 -25.13 -34.91
N ILE A 26 -8.37 -24.72 -33.64
CA ILE A 26 -9.53 -24.80 -32.75
C ILE A 26 -10.67 -23.91 -33.26
N GLY A 27 -10.36 -22.73 -33.80
CA GLY A 27 -11.31 -21.86 -34.49
C GLY A 27 -11.92 -22.52 -35.73
N ASP A 28 -11.10 -23.17 -36.57
CA ASP A 28 -11.59 -23.95 -37.71
C ASP A 28 -12.52 -25.08 -37.29
N PHE A 29 -12.22 -25.75 -36.18
CA PHE A 29 -13.11 -26.75 -35.57
C PHE A 29 -14.43 -26.13 -35.07
N ALA A 30 -14.36 -24.97 -34.42
CA ALA A 30 -15.54 -24.24 -33.97
C ALA A 30 -16.47 -23.86 -35.13
N GLU A 31 -15.92 -23.54 -36.30
CA GLU A 31 -16.68 -23.26 -37.52
C GLU A 31 -17.11 -24.51 -38.30
N GLY A 32 -16.67 -25.71 -37.89
CA GLY A 32 -16.94 -26.97 -38.60
C GLY A 32 -16.10 -27.17 -39.86
N ARG A 33 -15.04 -26.38 -40.06
CA ARG A 33 -14.07 -26.50 -41.15
C ARG A 33 -13.01 -27.57 -40.90
N PHE A 34 -12.88 -28.01 -39.65
CA PHE A 34 -11.97 -29.07 -39.23
C PHE A 34 -12.73 -30.14 -38.44
N ALA A 35 -12.36 -31.41 -38.63
CA ALA A 35 -12.80 -32.53 -37.80
C ALA A 35 -11.60 -33.44 -37.53
N PRO A 36 -11.41 -33.93 -36.29
CA PRO A 36 -10.34 -34.87 -35.99
C PRO A 36 -10.59 -36.20 -36.73
N PRO A 37 -9.54 -36.96 -37.09
CA PRO A 37 -9.71 -38.25 -37.73
C PRO A 37 -10.51 -39.24 -36.87
N ASP A 38 -11.45 -39.98 -37.48
CA ASP A 38 -12.30 -40.96 -36.76
C ASP A 38 -11.48 -42.02 -36.00
N VAL A 39 -10.30 -42.37 -36.53
CA VAL A 39 -9.36 -43.32 -35.92
C VAL A 39 -8.87 -42.81 -34.56
N LEU A 40 -8.57 -41.51 -34.47
CA LEU A 40 -8.16 -40.86 -33.21
C LEU A 40 -9.31 -40.89 -32.21
N PHE A 41 -10.51 -40.46 -32.62
CA PHE A 41 -11.68 -40.44 -31.75
C PHE A 41 -12.02 -41.82 -31.17
N THR A 42 -11.95 -42.85 -32.01
CA THR A 42 -12.17 -44.25 -31.60
C THR A 42 -11.12 -44.69 -30.58
N SER A 43 -9.85 -44.42 -30.86
CA SER A 43 -8.74 -44.81 -29.97
C SER A 43 -8.78 -44.09 -28.62
N VAL A 44 -9.19 -42.83 -28.57
CA VAL A 44 -9.38 -42.11 -27.29
C VAL A 44 -10.58 -42.67 -26.54
N THR A 45 -11.68 -42.97 -27.23
CA THR A 45 -12.87 -43.55 -26.59
C THR A 45 -12.55 -44.91 -25.95
N GLU A 46 -11.77 -45.75 -26.64
CA GLU A 46 -11.28 -47.02 -26.08
C GLU A 46 -10.44 -46.82 -24.83
N TYR A 47 -9.56 -45.82 -24.81
CA TYR A 47 -8.78 -45.45 -23.63
C TYR A 47 -9.67 -45.06 -22.43
N PHE A 48 -10.72 -44.28 -22.67
CA PHE A 48 -11.66 -43.91 -21.60
C PHE A 48 -12.46 -45.09 -21.06
N CYS A 49 -12.70 -46.12 -21.86
CA CYS A 49 -13.38 -47.35 -21.44
C CYS A 49 -12.45 -48.33 -20.70
N ALA A 50 -11.20 -48.46 -21.15
CA ALA A 50 -10.20 -49.38 -20.61
C ALA A 50 -8.85 -48.67 -20.50
N GLN A 51 -8.63 -48.01 -19.36
CA GLN A 51 -7.47 -47.16 -19.13
C GLN A 51 -6.16 -47.97 -19.17
N ASP A 52 -5.26 -47.60 -20.08
CA ASP A 52 -3.85 -48.01 -20.06
C ASP A 52 -2.95 -46.83 -19.63
N ASP A 53 -1.63 -46.97 -19.77
CA ASP A 53 -0.69 -45.93 -19.40
C ASP A 53 -0.89 -44.65 -20.26
N ALA A 54 -1.20 -43.52 -19.61
CA ALA A 54 -1.52 -42.26 -20.30
C ALA A 54 -0.39 -41.77 -21.22
N LYS A 55 0.86 -42.03 -20.84
CA LYS A 55 2.03 -41.66 -21.64
C LYS A 55 2.03 -42.46 -22.95
N ASN A 56 1.83 -43.76 -22.87
CA ASN A 56 1.75 -44.63 -24.04
C ASN A 56 0.51 -44.34 -24.90
N ALA A 57 -0.62 -44.00 -24.27
CA ALA A 57 -1.84 -43.60 -24.98
C ALA A 57 -1.61 -42.35 -25.83
N LEU A 58 -1.02 -41.29 -25.25
CA LEU A 58 -0.69 -40.05 -25.98
C LEU A 58 0.24 -40.29 -27.15
N LYS A 59 1.29 -41.12 -26.99
CA LYS A 59 2.17 -41.56 -28.10
C LYS A 59 1.35 -42.14 -29.25
N ARG A 60 0.49 -43.10 -28.94
CA ARG A 60 -0.35 -43.80 -29.93
C ARG A 60 -1.28 -42.83 -30.65
N PHE A 61 -1.89 -41.89 -29.94
CA PHE A 61 -2.75 -40.86 -30.51
C PHE A 61 -1.98 -39.91 -31.44
N THR A 62 -0.79 -39.46 -31.04
CA THR A 62 0.07 -38.58 -31.85
C THR A 62 0.57 -39.27 -33.11
N THR A 63 0.93 -40.56 -33.05
CA THR A 63 1.32 -41.34 -34.25
C THR A 63 0.18 -41.43 -35.26
N GLN A 64 -1.07 -41.55 -34.80
CA GLN A 64 -2.26 -41.59 -35.68
C GLN A 64 -2.50 -40.26 -36.41
N LEU A 65 -1.97 -39.15 -35.89
CA LEU A 65 -1.99 -37.82 -36.51
C LEU A 65 -0.76 -37.55 -37.40
N GLY A 66 0.14 -38.52 -37.57
CA GLY A 66 1.34 -38.38 -38.40
C GLY A 66 2.57 -37.81 -37.67
N GLY A 67 2.57 -37.75 -36.34
CA GLY A 67 3.73 -37.32 -35.54
C GLY A 67 4.82 -38.40 -35.44
N SER A 68 6.08 -37.98 -35.26
CA SER A 68 7.23 -38.89 -35.12
C SER A 68 7.37 -39.42 -33.69
N ASN A 69 7.85 -40.66 -33.53
CA ASN A 69 7.93 -41.36 -32.23
C ASN A 69 9.14 -40.96 -31.36
N GLU A 70 10.06 -40.12 -31.85
CA GLU A 70 11.40 -40.03 -31.26
C GLU A 70 11.55 -39.08 -30.07
N ASP A 71 10.65 -38.13 -29.84
CA ASP A 71 10.53 -37.46 -28.54
C ASP A 71 9.07 -37.42 -28.09
N PHE A 72 8.86 -37.55 -26.80
CA PHE A 72 7.52 -37.41 -26.22
C PHE A 72 6.99 -35.96 -26.28
N ASP A 73 7.81 -35.05 -26.82
CA ASP A 73 7.52 -33.69 -27.29
C ASP A 73 7.70 -33.51 -28.84
N ALA A 74 7.99 -34.57 -29.63
CA ALA A 74 8.43 -34.51 -31.04
C ALA A 74 7.34 -34.26 -32.09
N SER A 75 6.24 -33.64 -31.70
CA SER A 75 5.52 -32.82 -32.65
C SER A 75 5.21 -31.50 -31.95
N ASP A 76 6.22 -30.63 -31.89
CA ASP A 76 6.02 -29.19 -31.68
C ASP A 76 5.20 -28.56 -32.83
N ASP A 77 4.62 -29.36 -33.74
CA ASP A 77 3.67 -28.86 -34.73
C ASP A 77 2.36 -28.50 -33.99
N PRO A 78 2.05 -27.21 -33.85
CA PRO A 78 0.87 -26.76 -33.12
C PRO A 78 -0.43 -27.28 -33.72
N ARG A 79 -0.46 -27.65 -35.02
CA ARG A 79 -1.65 -28.19 -35.67
C ARG A 79 -1.96 -29.62 -35.25
N ILE A 80 -0.91 -30.45 -35.13
CA ILE A 80 -1.05 -31.83 -34.65
C ILE A 80 -1.50 -31.81 -33.19
N GLN A 81 -0.94 -30.92 -32.37
CA GLN A 81 -1.29 -30.78 -30.96
C GLN A 81 -2.73 -30.26 -30.77
N ALA A 82 -3.17 -29.30 -31.58
CA ALA A 82 -4.57 -28.86 -31.59
C ALA A 82 -5.52 -29.99 -31.99
N ALA A 83 -5.20 -30.75 -33.04
CA ALA A 83 -6.00 -31.91 -33.47
C ALA A 83 -6.11 -32.98 -32.37
N LEU A 84 -5.01 -33.22 -31.64
CA LEU A 84 -4.97 -34.13 -30.50
C LEU A 84 -5.90 -33.64 -29.38
N ALA A 85 -5.79 -32.38 -28.96
CA ALA A 85 -6.65 -31.80 -27.93
C ALA A 85 -8.14 -31.85 -28.34
N ILE A 86 -8.45 -31.53 -29.60
CA ILE A 86 -9.81 -31.64 -30.16
C ILE A 86 -10.34 -33.07 -30.05
N GLY A 87 -9.58 -34.06 -30.52
CA GLY A 87 -9.99 -35.47 -30.45
C GLY A 87 -10.21 -35.95 -29.02
N ILE A 88 -9.34 -35.54 -28.08
CA ILE A 88 -9.45 -35.91 -26.66
C ILE A 88 -10.72 -35.35 -26.03
N VAL A 89 -10.96 -34.04 -26.19
CA VAL A 89 -12.12 -33.38 -25.58
C VAL A 89 -13.42 -33.84 -26.23
N MET A 90 -13.44 -34.07 -27.55
CA MET A 90 -14.62 -34.63 -28.22
C MET A 90 -15.01 -36.00 -27.68
N ALA A 91 -14.04 -36.91 -27.47
CA ALA A 91 -14.30 -38.24 -26.92
C ALA A 91 -14.71 -38.18 -25.44
N TRP A 92 -14.25 -37.15 -24.72
CA TRP A 92 -14.63 -36.89 -23.34
C TRP A 92 -16.05 -36.32 -23.23
N ALA A 93 -16.45 -35.45 -24.17
CA ALA A 93 -17.75 -34.83 -24.28
C ALA A 93 -18.85 -35.83 -24.65
N SER A 94 -19.37 -36.54 -23.65
CA SER A 94 -20.29 -37.66 -23.78
C SER A 94 -21.27 -37.69 -22.61
N SER A 95 -22.23 -38.61 -22.64
CA SER A 95 -23.10 -38.85 -21.47
C SER A 95 -22.35 -39.33 -20.22
N GLU A 96 -21.08 -39.74 -20.35
CA GLU A 96 -20.23 -40.25 -19.28
C GLU A 96 -19.09 -39.28 -18.91
N THR A 97 -19.20 -38.00 -19.28
CA THR A 97 -18.16 -36.97 -19.04
C THR A 97 -17.62 -36.98 -17.61
N GLU A 98 -18.50 -37.02 -16.61
CA GLU A 98 -18.11 -37.05 -15.20
C GLU A 98 -17.35 -38.33 -14.84
N ASN A 99 -17.83 -39.50 -15.29
CA ASN A 99 -17.18 -40.80 -15.04
C ASN A 99 -15.79 -40.90 -15.69
N ARG A 100 -15.62 -40.26 -16.86
CA ARG A 100 -14.36 -40.29 -17.63
C ARG A 100 -13.34 -39.26 -17.15
N TYR A 101 -13.70 -38.38 -16.22
CA TYR A 101 -12.86 -37.24 -15.81
C TYR A 101 -11.48 -37.66 -15.28
N THR A 102 -11.39 -38.74 -14.49
CA THR A 102 -10.11 -39.26 -13.97
C THR A 102 -9.16 -39.69 -15.10
N ALA A 103 -9.68 -40.38 -16.12
CA ALA A 103 -8.91 -40.81 -17.27
C ALA A 103 -8.51 -39.61 -18.15
N PHE A 104 -9.42 -38.65 -18.36
CA PHE A 104 -9.12 -37.39 -19.03
C PHE A 104 -7.98 -36.62 -18.33
N ARG A 105 -8.05 -36.46 -17.01
CA ARG A 105 -7.00 -35.79 -16.22
C ARG A 105 -5.64 -36.48 -16.30
N ALA A 106 -5.62 -37.81 -16.45
CA ALA A 106 -4.37 -38.54 -16.66
C ALA A 106 -3.71 -38.16 -17.99
N LEU A 107 -4.48 -37.98 -19.08
CA LEU A 107 -3.95 -37.49 -20.35
C LEU A 107 -3.45 -36.05 -20.25
N VAL A 108 -4.25 -35.15 -19.66
CA VAL A 108 -3.91 -33.73 -19.45
C VAL A 108 -2.57 -33.58 -18.74
N ARG A 109 -2.36 -34.29 -17.61
CA ARG A 109 -1.12 -34.21 -16.81
C ARG A 109 0.14 -34.75 -17.52
N ASN A 110 -0.02 -35.48 -18.62
CA ASN A 110 1.09 -36.08 -19.35
C ASN A 110 1.38 -35.37 -20.68
N SER A 111 0.72 -34.24 -20.98
CA SER A 111 1.01 -33.45 -22.18
C SER A 111 0.84 -31.96 -21.91
N TRP A 112 1.92 -31.20 -22.08
CA TRP A 112 1.91 -29.73 -21.93
C TRP A 112 0.89 -29.09 -22.87
N TRP A 113 0.87 -29.48 -24.14
CA TRP A 113 -0.07 -28.94 -25.13
C TRP A 113 -1.53 -29.23 -24.79
N VAL A 114 -1.85 -30.47 -24.39
CA VAL A 114 -3.22 -30.81 -23.98
C VAL A 114 -3.61 -30.03 -22.73
N GLU A 115 -2.69 -29.87 -21.77
CA GLU A 115 -2.91 -29.07 -20.55
C GLU A 115 -3.25 -27.61 -20.83
N HIS A 116 -2.66 -27.01 -21.87
CA HIS A 116 -2.88 -25.60 -22.20
C HIS A 116 -4.03 -25.38 -23.20
N LEU A 117 -4.37 -26.37 -24.04
CA LEU A 117 -5.40 -26.21 -25.09
C LEU A 117 -6.78 -26.77 -24.72
N TRP A 118 -6.88 -27.67 -23.74
CA TRP A 118 -8.14 -28.40 -23.52
C TRP A 118 -9.32 -27.50 -23.13
N THR A 119 -9.08 -26.39 -22.42
CA THR A 119 -10.14 -25.45 -22.02
C THR A 119 -10.75 -24.77 -23.23
N GLU A 120 -9.93 -24.26 -24.15
CA GLU A 120 -10.39 -23.64 -25.40
C GLU A 120 -11.25 -24.59 -26.22
N VAL A 121 -10.81 -25.83 -26.36
CA VAL A 121 -11.58 -26.87 -27.06
C VAL A 121 -12.87 -27.19 -26.31
N ALA A 122 -12.82 -27.36 -24.98
CA ALA A 122 -13.98 -27.68 -24.17
C ALA A 122 -15.05 -26.58 -24.23
N LEU A 123 -14.65 -25.31 -24.29
CA LEU A 123 -15.55 -24.18 -24.52
C LEU A 123 -16.29 -24.30 -25.85
N VAL A 124 -15.56 -24.55 -26.94
CA VAL A 124 -16.15 -24.71 -28.27
C VAL A 124 -17.16 -25.85 -28.31
N VAL A 125 -16.83 -26.99 -27.68
CA VAL A 125 -17.74 -28.14 -27.62
C VAL A 125 -18.95 -27.87 -26.73
N ALA A 126 -18.75 -27.27 -25.55
CA ALA A 126 -19.81 -26.95 -24.60
C ALA A 126 -20.83 -25.96 -25.17
N LEU A 127 -20.40 -24.99 -25.99
CA LEU A 127 -21.30 -24.05 -26.67
C LEU A 127 -22.24 -24.72 -27.67
N LYS A 128 -21.93 -25.94 -28.12
CA LYS A 128 -22.75 -26.73 -29.05
C LYS A 128 -23.46 -27.92 -28.40
N ASN A 129 -23.16 -28.21 -27.13
CA ASN A 129 -23.65 -29.37 -26.42
C ASN A 129 -24.00 -29.02 -24.97
N ASP A 130 -25.27 -28.71 -24.72
CA ASP A 130 -25.77 -28.32 -23.40
C ASP A 130 -25.55 -29.40 -22.33
N VAL A 131 -25.63 -30.69 -22.70
CA VAL A 131 -25.40 -31.80 -21.75
C VAL A 131 -23.94 -31.80 -21.27
N PHE A 132 -23.00 -31.59 -22.20
CA PHE A 132 -21.59 -31.48 -21.86
C PHE A 132 -21.28 -30.19 -21.08
N LYS A 133 -21.92 -29.07 -21.45
CA LYS A 133 -21.83 -27.80 -20.71
C LYS A 133 -22.22 -28.00 -19.25
N GLU A 134 -23.39 -28.57 -18.97
CA GLU A 134 -23.85 -28.82 -17.60
C GLU A 134 -22.91 -29.77 -16.84
N ALA A 135 -22.42 -30.84 -17.47
CA ALA A 135 -21.44 -31.74 -16.86
C ALA A 135 -20.12 -31.03 -16.49
N LEU A 136 -19.61 -30.14 -17.36
CA LEU A 136 -18.43 -29.33 -17.06
C LEU A 136 -18.67 -28.37 -15.89
N LEU A 137 -19.83 -27.69 -15.89
CA LEU A 137 -20.20 -26.78 -14.81
C LEU A 137 -20.35 -27.52 -13.48
N ASN A 138 -20.80 -28.77 -13.48
CA ASN A 138 -20.88 -29.61 -12.27
C ASN A 138 -19.49 -30.06 -11.81
N LEU A 139 -18.61 -30.46 -12.73
CA LEU A 139 -17.23 -30.81 -12.38
C LEU A 139 -16.46 -29.63 -11.79
N ALA A 140 -16.65 -28.42 -12.34
CA ALA A 140 -16.08 -27.21 -11.79
C ALA A 140 -16.55 -26.94 -10.35
N ASP A 141 -17.86 -27.09 -10.10
CA ASP A 141 -18.44 -26.91 -8.77
C ASP A 141 -17.84 -27.89 -7.74
N HIS A 142 -17.81 -29.18 -8.08
CA HIS A 142 -17.17 -30.20 -7.23
C HIS A 142 -15.68 -29.90 -6.98
N HIS A 143 -14.95 -29.47 -8.01
CA HIS A 143 -13.53 -29.11 -7.87
C HIS A 143 -13.32 -28.01 -6.83
N PHE A 144 -14.12 -26.94 -6.87
CA PHE A 144 -13.97 -25.86 -5.90
C PHE A 144 -14.46 -26.22 -4.50
N VAL A 145 -15.55 -26.99 -4.38
CA VAL A 145 -16.02 -27.49 -3.07
C VAL A 145 -14.95 -28.37 -2.41
N ASP A 146 -14.35 -29.29 -3.18
CA ASP A 146 -13.29 -30.16 -2.68
C ASP A 146 -12.01 -29.37 -2.34
N ALA A 147 -11.65 -28.39 -3.17
CA ALA A 147 -10.51 -27.50 -2.91
C ALA A 147 -10.72 -26.69 -1.63
N GLU A 148 -11.90 -26.11 -1.43
CA GLU A 148 -12.23 -25.36 -0.21
C GLU A 148 -12.20 -26.26 1.01
N LYS A 149 -12.83 -27.43 0.94
CA LYS A 149 -12.81 -28.41 2.03
C LYS A 149 -11.39 -28.81 2.42
N LYS A 150 -10.52 -29.05 1.43
CA LYS A 150 -9.12 -29.40 1.67
C LYS A 150 -8.37 -28.25 2.33
N LEU A 151 -8.52 -27.03 1.82
CA LEU A 151 -7.87 -25.84 2.40
C LEU A 151 -8.36 -25.57 3.83
N LEU A 152 -9.66 -25.71 4.11
CA LEU A 152 -10.18 -25.55 5.46
C LEU A 152 -9.73 -26.66 6.43
N GLN A 153 -9.30 -27.82 5.92
CA GLN A 153 -8.72 -28.91 6.72
C GLN A 153 -7.22 -28.72 6.96
N GLU A 154 -6.48 -28.26 5.95
CA GLU A 154 -5.03 -28.01 6.02
C GLU A 154 -4.72 -26.72 6.78
N ASP A 155 -5.45 -25.65 6.48
CA ASP A 155 -5.40 -24.35 7.10
C ASP A 155 -6.64 -24.15 7.99
N ALA A 156 -6.82 -25.02 8.98
CA ALA A 156 -7.91 -24.90 9.94
C ALA A 156 -8.01 -23.45 10.41
N VAL A 157 -9.07 -22.76 9.98
CA VAL A 157 -9.32 -21.37 10.34
C VAL A 157 -9.47 -21.38 11.85
N ASP A 158 -8.43 -20.94 12.55
CA ASP A 158 -8.47 -20.83 13.99
C ASP A 158 -9.62 -19.87 14.33
N PRO A 159 -10.71 -20.34 14.98
CA PRO A 159 -11.84 -19.48 15.30
C PRO A 159 -11.44 -18.32 16.23
N SER A 160 -10.26 -18.42 16.88
CA SER A 160 -9.69 -17.34 17.68
C SER A 160 -8.92 -16.28 16.88
N HIS A 161 -8.68 -16.51 15.58
CA HIS A 161 -8.01 -15.58 14.66
C HIS A 161 -8.79 -15.48 13.32
N PRO A 162 -9.95 -14.80 13.30
CA PRO A 162 -10.75 -14.63 12.08
C PRO A 162 -10.02 -13.77 11.04
N THR A 163 -10.35 -13.97 9.76
CA THR A 163 -9.82 -13.14 8.67
C THR A 163 -10.18 -11.67 8.85
N THR A 164 -9.18 -10.82 8.72
CA THR A 164 -9.27 -9.36 8.93
C THR A 164 -9.23 -8.59 7.61
N LEU A 165 -9.75 -7.35 7.59
CA LEU A 165 -9.60 -6.46 6.43
C LEU A 165 -8.14 -6.18 6.11
N ASP A 166 -7.28 -6.05 7.14
CA ASP A 166 -5.84 -5.94 6.97
C ASP A 166 -5.30 -7.10 6.16
N GLU A 167 -5.55 -8.35 6.57
CA GLU A 167 -5.07 -9.52 5.83
C GLU A 167 -5.55 -9.54 4.38
N ILE A 168 -6.81 -9.14 4.13
CA ILE A 168 -7.35 -9.03 2.77
C ILE A 168 -6.58 -7.99 1.97
N TRP A 169 -6.40 -6.77 2.49
CA TRP A 169 -5.82 -5.65 1.75
C TRP A 169 -4.30 -5.70 1.60
N TYR A 170 -3.57 -6.27 2.58
CA TYR A 170 -2.14 -6.54 2.45
C TYR A 170 -1.84 -7.68 1.48
N GLY A 171 -2.76 -8.64 1.30
CA GLY A 171 -2.50 -9.86 0.53
C GLY A 171 -1.47 -10.78 1.20
N HIS A 172 -1.46 -10.88 2.54
CA HIS A 172 -0.36 -11.51 3.29
C HIS A 172 -0.24 -13.04 3.09
N THR A 173 1.01 -13.51 2.91
CA THR A 173 1.71 -14.81 3.18
C THR A 173 1.03 -16.18 3.08
N ARG A 174 -0.29 -16.34 3.20
CA ARG A 174 -0.96 -17.64 2.95
C ARG A 174 -1.13 -17.92 1.45
N GLU A 175 -0.76 -16.98 0.59
CA GLU A 175 -0.69 -17.11 -0.87
C GLU A 175 0.40 -18.13 -1.29
N SER A 176 0.15 -19.41 -1.01
CA SER A 176 0.90 -20.51 -1.61
C SER A 176 0.66 -20.46 -3.11
N ARG A 177 1.64 -19.94 -3.85
CA ARG A 177 1.69 -19.89 -5.34
C ARG A 177 1.77 -21.28 -6.00
N VAL A 178 1.43 -22.36 -5.30
CA VAL A 178 1.88 -23.72 -5.67
C VAL A 178 0.80 -24.54 -6.37
N ASP A 179 -0.41 -23.99 -6.56
CA ASP A 179 -1.45 -24.69 -7.29
C ASP A 179 -1.96 -23.82 -8.45
N GLU A 180 -1.51 -24.11 -9.67
CA GLU A 180 -2.03 -23.51 -10.92
C GLU A 180 -3.24 -24.31 -11.46
N SER A 181 -3.52 -25.50 -10.90
CA SER A 181 -4.46 -26.49 -11.47
C SER A 181 -5.95 -26.12 -11.49
N SER A 182 -6.35 -24.95 -10.98
CA SER A 182 -7.74 -24.46 -10.94
C SER A 182 -8.02 -23.33 -11.94
N TRP A 183 -6.99 -22.68 -12.50
CA TRP A 183 -7.21 -21.67 -13.55
C TRP A 183 -8.02 -22.19 -14.73
N PRO A 184 -7.82 -23.43 -15.21
CA PRO A 184 -8.67 -23.99 -16.26
C PRO A 184 -10.17 -24.01 -15.92
N TRP A 185 -10.52 -24.28 -14.66
CA TRP A 185 -11.91 -24.26 -14.19
C TRP A 185 -12.46 -22.85 -14.07
N ILE A 186 -11.63 -21.91 -13.64
CA ILE A 186 -11.96 -20.48 -13.59
C ILE A 186 -12.24 -19.97 -14.99
N GLU A 187 -11.42 -20.36 -15.98
CA GLU A 187 -11.61 -20.02 -17.38
C GLU A 187 -12.95 -20.51 -17.92
N LEU A 188 -13.25 -21.80 -17.71
CA LEU A 188 -14.50 -22.40 -18.13
C LEU A 188 -15.71 -21.70 -17.51
N LEU A 189 -15.69 -21.46 -16.19
CA LEU A 189 -16.80 -20.78 -15.52
C LEU A 189 -16.93 -19.33 -16.01
N ALA A 190 -15.84 -18.57 -16.09
CA ALA A 190 -15.85 -17.18 -16.51
C ALA A 190 -16.39 -17.00 -17.95
N LYS A 191 -16.24 -18.00 -18.82
CA LYS A 191 -16.72 -17.94 -20.21
C LYS A 191 -18.08 -18.61 -20.42
N LEU A 192 -18.44 -19.66 -19.67
CA LEU A 192 -19.69 -20.42 -19.85
C LEU A 192 -20.85 -19.97 -18.94
N ASP A 193 -20.53 -19.59 -17.70
CA ASP A 193 -21.48 -19.16 -16.67
C ASP A 193 -20.79 -18.26 -15.61
N PRO A 194 -20.56 -16.97 -15.92
CA PRO A 194 -19.95 -16.02 -14.99
C PRO A 194 -20.75 -15.87 -13.69
N ASP A 195 -22.07 -16.05 -13.73
CA ASP A 195 -22.93 -15.94 -12.56
C ASP A 195 -22.70 -17.10 -11.58
N LYS A 196 -22.40 -18.30 -12.09
CA LYS A 196 -21.99 -19.44 -11.24
C LYS A 196 -20.65 -19.18 -10.56
N LEU A 197 -19.67 -18.63 -11.28
CA LEU A 197 -18.39 -18.20 -10.69
C LEU A 197 -18.61 -17.15 -9.60
N PHE A 198 -19.42 -16.13 -9.88
CA PHE A 198 -19.75 -15.08 -8.92
C PHE A 198 -20.43 -15.63 -7.67
N LYS A 199 -21.45 -16.48 -7.82
CA LYS A 199 -22.15 -17.12 -6.69
C LYS A 199 -21.19 -17.89 -5.81
N TRP A 200 -20.30 -18.67 -6.42
CA TRP A 200 -19.29 -19.42 -5.70
C TRP A 200 -18.31 -18.50 -4.94
N MET A 201 -17.74 -17.48 -5.60
CA MET A 201 -16.84 -16.51 -4.99
C MET A 201 -17.50 -15.75 -3.84
N ASN A 202 -18.80 -15.52 -3.92
CA ASN A 202 -19.56 -14.82 -2.88
C ASN A 202 -19.93 -15.74 -1.71
N SER A 203 -19.94 -17.07 -1.91
CA SER A 203 -20.26 -18.06 -0.86
C SER A 203 -19.04 -18.65 -0.16
N THR A 204 -17.86 -18.63 -0.81
CA THR A 204 -16.65 -19.23 -0.24
C THR A 204 -16.18 -18.47 1.01
N GLN A 205 -15.67 -19.21 1.98
CA GLN A 205 -15.03 -18.69 3.19
C GLN A 205 -13.51 -18.64 3.05
N SER A 206 -12.97 -19.08 1.91
CA SER A 206 -11.53 -19.15 1.65
C SER A 206 -11.04 -17.91 0.90
N LEU A 207 -10.35 -17.02 1.62
CA LEU A 207 -9.65 -15.88 1.00
C LEU A 207 -8.63 -16.34 -0.06
N LEU A 208 -8.01 -17.51 0.13
CA LEU A 208 -7.06 -18.09 -0.82
C LEU A 208 -7.70 -18.41 -2.17
N LEU A 209 -8.90 -18.99 -2.15
CA LEU A 209 -9.63 -19.33 -3.36
C LEU A 209 -10.14 -18.08 -4.07
N ILE A 210 -10.60 -17.06 -3.33
CA ILE A 210 -10.94 -15.75 -3.89
C ILE A 210 -9.72 -15.14 -4.60
N ASN A 211 -8.59 -15.04 -3.91
CA ASN A 211 -7.37 -14.46 -4.50
C ASN A 211 -6.90 -15.25 -5.73
N ARG A 212 -7.01 -16.59 -5.72
CA ARG A 212 -6.65 -17.41 -6.87
C ARG A 212 -7.49 -17.13 -8.12
N VAL A 213 -8.78 -16.83 -7.95
CA VAL A 213 -9.63 -16.38 -9.06
C VAL A 213 -9.23 -15.00 -9.52
N LEU A 214 -8.99 -14.06 -8.60
CA LEU A 214 -8.56 -12.71 -8.95
C LEU A 214 -7.21 -12.70 -9.68
N ASP A 215 -6.30 -13.63 -9.35
CA ASP A 215 -5.00 -13.78 -10.01
C ASP A 215 -5.07 -14.57 -11.33
N SER A 216 -6.23 -15.12 -11.70
CA SER A 216 -6.36 -15.89 -12.95
C SER A 216 -6.21 -14.97 -14.18
N PRO A 217 -5.71 -15.49 -15.32
CA PRO A 217 -5.59 -14.70 -16.55
C PRO A 217 -6.91 -14.04 -16.99
N GLU A 218 -8.04 -14.70 -16.74
CA GLU A 218 -9.38 -14.21 -17.10
C GLU A 218 -9.74 -12.98 -16.29
N PHE A 219 -9.53 -13.01 -14.97
CA PHE A 219 -9.84 -11.87 -14.13
C PHE A 219 -8.81 -10.76 -14.30
N TYR A 220 -7.52 -11.11 -14.41
CA TYR A 220 -6.40 -10.20 -14.59
C TYR A 220 -6.39 -9.42 -15.92
N ARG A 221 -7.23 -9.80 -16.88
CA ARG A 221 -7.37 -9.15 -18.19
C ARG A 221 -8.75 -8.54 -18.43
N ASN A 222 -9.75 -8.83 -17.60
CA ASN A 222 -11.14 -8.54 -17.90
C ASN A 222 -11.76 -7.51 -16.95
N TYR A 223 -11.77 -6.24 -17.38
CA TYR A 223 -12.45 -5.16 -16.65
C TYR A 223 -13.92 -5.44 -16.45
N ASP A 224 -14.61 -5.92 -17.48
CA ASP A 224 -16.06 -6.09 -17.44
C ASP A 224 -16.46 -7.15 -16.42
N LEU A 225 -15.67 -8.22 -16.29
CA LEU A 225 -15.85 -9.22 -15.24
C LEU A 225 -15.62 -8.64 -13.85
N TRP A 226 -14.54 -7.85 -13.66
CA TRP A 226 -14.30 -7.14 -12.40
C TRP A 226 -15.44 -6.15 -12.07
N GLU A 227 -15.93 -5.39 -13.05
CA GLU A 227 -17.04 -4.43 -12.88
C GLU A 227 -18.33 -5.17 -12.52
N GLN A 228 -18.66 -6.24 -13.23
CA GLN A 228 -19.84 -7.07 -12.96
C GLN A 228 -19.81 -7.60 -11.53
N PHE A 229 -18.68 -8.15 -11.09
CA PHE A 229 -18.57 -8.75 -9.76
C PHE A 229 -18.55 -7.68 -8.67
N THR A 230 -17.90 -6.54 -8.94
CA THR A 230 -17.89 -5.39 -8.01
C THR A 230 -19.27 -4.79 -7.84
N LEU A 231 -20.10 -4.71 -8.89
CA LEU A 231 -21.48 -4.20 -8.78
C LEU A 231 -22.44 -5.26 -8.24
N GLY A 232 -22.25 -6.54 -8.58
CA GLY A 232 -23.08 -7.64 -8.13
C GLY A 232 -22.86 -8.04 -6.67
N SER A 233 -21.67 -7.76 -6.12
CA SER A 233 -21.33 -8.08 -4.72
C SER A 233 -22.30 -7.40 -3.74
N PRO A 234 -22.85 -8.13 -2.76
CA PRO A 234 -23.69 -7.53 -1.72
C PRO A 234 -22.98 -6.40 -0.97
N PRO A 235 -23.74 -5.48 -0.33
CA PRO A 235 -23.18 -4.49 0.57
C PRO A 235 -22.32 -5.14 1.65
N SER A 236 -21.06 -4.72 1.77
CA SER A 236 -20.11 -5.24 2.77
C SER A 236 -19.86 -4.24 3.90
N PHE A 237 -20.19 -2.97 3.66
CA PHE A 237 -19.97 -1.87 4.61
C PHE A 237 -21.28 -1.18 4.98
N GLN A 238 -21.42 -0.80 6.24
CA GLN A 238 -22.46 0.14 6.68
C GLN A 238 -21.98 1.58 6.50
N SER A 239 -22.86 2.58 6.60
CA SER A 239 -22.51 3.99 6.37
C SER A 239 -21.46 4.55 7.35
N ASP A 240 -21.31 3.95 8.54
CA ASP A 240 -20.25 4.26 9.50
C ASP A 240 -18.94 3.50 9.20
N GLY A 241 -18.89 2.70 8.14
CA GLY A 241 -17.72 1.87 7.81
C GLY A 241 -17.66 0.53 8.57
N ALA A 242 -18.67 0.14 9.35
CA ALA A 242 -18.71 -1.20 9.94
C ALA A 242 -18.68 -2.27 8.82
N TRP A 243 -17.80 -3.26 8.95
CA TRP A 243 -17.65 -4.35 7.98
C TRP A 243 -18.39 -5.60 8.47
N ASN A 244 -19.15 -6.23 7.58
CA ASN A 244 -19.98 -7.39 7.93
C ASN A 244 -19.27 -8.75 7.81
N GLY A 245 -17.96 -8.76 7.54
CA GLY A 245 -17.18 -10.00 7.36
C GLY A 245 -17.12 -10.54 5.93
N ALA A 246 -17.78 -9.89 4.96
CA ALA A 246 -17.75 -10.32 3.56
C ALA A 246 -16.36 -10.17 2.94
N LEU A 247 -15.85 -11.22 2.31
CA LEU A 247 -14.49 -11.29 1.76
C LEU A 247 -14.38 -10.77 0.33
N LEU A 248 -15.40 -10.99 -0.51
CA LEU A 248 -15.31 -10.77 -1.96
C LEU A 248 -15.09 -9.30 -2.34
N LEU A 249 -15.93 -8.38 -1.85
CA LEU A 249 -15.84 -6.98 -2.22
C LEU A 249 -14.50 -6.33 -1.79
N PRO A 250 -14.02 -6.48 -0.54
CA PRO A 250 -12.71 -5.97 -0.16
C PRO A 250 -11.56 -6.51 -1.03
N SER A 251 -11.62 -7.80 -1.41
CA SER A 251 -10.64 -8.41 -2.32
C SER A 251 -10.70 -7.84 -3.74
N LEU A 252 -11.89 -7.59 -4.28
CA LEU A 252 -12.09 -6.94 -5.58
C LEU A 252 -11.53 -5.51 -5.61
N LEU A 253 -11.72 -4.74 -4.53
CA LEU A 253 -11.18 -3.38 -4.41
C LEU A 253 -9.65 -3.37 -4.39
N ARG A 254 -9.05 -4.25 -3.58
CA ARG A 254 -7.60 -4.44 -3.56
C ARG A 254 -7.09 -4.78 -4.95
N HIS A 255 -7.64 -5.83 -5.55
CA HIS A 255 -7.19 -6.32 -6.84
C HIS A 255 -7.31 -5.24 -7.94
N GLY A 256 -8.46 -4.56 -8.03
CA GLY A 256 -8.67 -3.48 -9.01
C GLY A 256 -7.70 -2.31 -8.83
N SER A 257 -7.49 -1.84 -7.60
CA SER A 257 -6.52 -0.77 -7.33
C SER A 257 -5.08 -1.16 -7.62
N ALA A 258 -4.66 -2.37 -7.20
CA ALA A 258 -3.33 -2.89 -7.44
C ALA A 258 -3.06 -3.02 -8.94
N LYS A 259 -4.07 -3.46 -9.71
CA LYS A 259 -4.00 -3.54 -11.15
C LYS A 259 -3.80 -2.17 -11.80
N ILE A 260 -4.63 -1.18 -11.48
CA ILE A 260 -4.54 0.16 -12.08
C ILE A 260 -3.18 0.79 -11.77
N ILE A 261 -2.70 0.66 -10.53
CA ILE A 261 -1.37 1.11 -10.11
C ILE A 261 -0.27 0.34 -10.87
N HIS A 262 -0.43 -0.97 -11.06
CA HIS A 262 0.55 -1.78 -11.81
C HIS A 262 0.64 -1.35 -13.28
N ILE A 263 -0.50 -1.13 -13.94
CA ILE A 263 -0.56 -0.62 -15.33
C ILE A 263 0.13 0.75 -15.40
N ALA A 264 -0.19 1.65 -14.47
CA ALA A 264 0.42 2.98 -14.39
C ALA A 264 1.95 2.92 -14.24
N ASN A 265 2.47 1.93 -13.51
CA ASN A 265 3.91 1.75 -13.35
C ASN A 265 4.57 0.94 -14.49
N GLY A 266 3.80 0.53 -15.50
CA GLY A 266 4.29 -0.23 -16.65
C GLY A 266 5.30 0.57 -17.47
N ARG A 267 6.36 -0.10 -17.93
CA ARG A 267 7.41 0.50 -18.79
C ARG A 267 7.30 0.09 -20.26
N GLU A 268 6.32 -0.75 -20.58
CA GLU A 268 6.16 -1.35 -21.91
C GLU A 268 5.67 -0.35 -22.96
N TYR A 269 4.95 0.69 -22.55
CA TYR A 269 4.38 1.70 -23.43
C TYR A 269 4.94 3.09 -23.12
N HIS A 270 5.00 3.94 -24.15
CA HIS A 270 5.39 5.34 -23.99
C HIS A 270 4.37 6.11 -23.13
N SER A 271 4.83 7.07 -22.33
CA SER A 271 3.98 7.83 -21.37
C SER A 271 2.77 8.49 -22.02
N SER A 272 2.93 9.00 -23.25
CA SER A 272 1.85 9.63 -24.02
C SER A 272 0.66 8.71 -24.35
N VAL A 273 0.86 7.39 -24.33
CA VAL A 273 -0.20 6.39 -24.51
C VAL A 273 -0.70 5.90 -23.16
N LEU A 274 0.21 5.70 -22.21
CA LEU A 274 -0.09 5.16 -20.90
C LEU A 274 -0.93 6.13 -20.05
N GLU A 275 -0.60 7.41 -20.04
CA GLU A 275 -1.28 8.42 -19.20
C GLU A 275 -2.77 8.57 -19.55
N PRO A 276 -3.21 8.78 -20.81
CA PRO A 276 -4.63 8.85 -21.14
C PRO A 276 -5.39 7.56 -20.84
N HIS A 277 -4.73 6.41 -21.06
CA HIS A 277 -5.31 5.09 -20.79
C HIS A 277 -5.56 4.89 -19.30
N VAL A 278 -4.55 5.14 -18.46
CA VAL A 278 -4.64 5.05 -17.00
C VAL A 278 -5.70 6.00 -16.44
N ARG A 279 -5.77 7.23 -16.93
CA ARG A 279 -6.83 8.18 -16.54
C ARG A 279 -8.22 7.70 -16.92
N SER A 280 -8.39 7.14 -18.12
CA SER A 280 -9.67 6.54 -18.54
C SER A 280 -10.06 5.37 -17.65
N LEU A 281 -9.09 4.48 -17.31
CA LEU A 281 -9.32 3.34 -16.43
C LEU A 281 -9.66 3.77 -15.00
N LEU A 282 -8.95 4.75 -14.45
CA LEU A 282 -9.25 5.31 -13.13
C LEU A 282 -10.67 5.88 -13.08
N ALA A 283 -11.06 6.66 -14.08
CA ALA A 283 -12.40 7.22 -14.17
C ALA A 283 -13.48 6.12 -14.22
N CYS A 284 -13.26 5.05 -14.98
CA CYS A 284 -14.14 3.88 -15.01
C CYS A 284 -14.21 3.21 -13.64
N PHE A 285 -13.06 2.89 -13.03
CA PHE A 285 -12.96 2.26 -11.70
C PHE A 285 -13.74 3.05 -10.63
N VAL A 286 -13.50 4.36 -10.55
CA VAL A 286 -14.15 5.26 -9.60
C VAL A 286 -15.66 5.32 -9.86
N ALA A 287 -16.08 5.42 -11.12
CA ALA A 287 -17.49 5.41 -11.48
C ALA A 287 -18.19 4.10 -11.10
N THR A 288 -17.50 2.96 -11.22
CA THR A 288 -18.00 1.65 -10.81
C THR A 288 -18.17 1.57 -9.30
N VAL A 289 -17.14 1.92 -8.53
CA VAL A 289 -17.18 1.87 -7.06
C VAL A 289 -18.24 2.82 -6.51
N ALA A 290 -18.37 4.02 -7.09
CA ALA A 290 -19.34 5.04 -6.66
C ALA A 290 -20.81 4.68 -6.94
N LYS A 291 -21.10 3.73 -7.84
CA LYS A 291 -22.48 3.26 -8.10
C LYS A 291 -23.04 2.39 -6.96
N ARG A 292 -22.18 1.91 -6.06
CA ARG A 292 -22.59 0.99 -4.99
C ARG A 292 -23.40 1.69 -3.90
N SER A 293 -24.32 0.96 -3.30
CA SER A 293 -25.16 1.48 -2.20
C SER A 293 -24.41 1.65 -0.88
N ASP A 294 -23.32 0.92 -0.67
CA ASP A 294 -22.43 1.01 0.51
C ASP A 294 -21.20 1.91 0.28
N PHE A 295 -21.22 2.74 -0.77
CA PHE A 295 -20.06 3.52 -1.18
C PHE A 295 -19.47 4.42 -0.09
N GLU A 296 -20.29 5.12 0.70
CA GLU A 296 -19.80 5.98 1.79
C GLU A 296 -19.05 5.18 2.86
N GLY A 297 -19.62 4.05 3.28
CA GLY A 297 -19.02 3.14 4.25
C GLY A 297 -17.71 2.52 3.77
N LEU A 298 -17.74 2.05 2.53
CA LEU A 298 -16.57 1.54 1.82
C LEU A 298 -15.47 2.60 1.76
N PHE A 299 -15.80 3.84 1.39
CA PHE A 299 -14.83 4.93 1.32
C PHE A 299 -14.19 5.22 2.67
N LYS A 300 -14.97 5.26 3.77
CA LYS A 300 -14.40 5.48 5.12
C LYS A 300 -13.36 4.43 5.47
N ARG A 301 -13.61 3.16 5.15
CA ARG A 301 -12.68 2.06 5.45
C ARG A 301 -11.52 1.99 4.47
N TRP A 302 -11.84 1.86 3.20
CA TRP A 302 -10.83 1.67 2.17
C TRP A 302 -10.05 2.95 1.84
N GLY A 303 -10.66 4.13 1.95
CA GLY A 303 -9.97 5.41 1.88
C GLY A 303 -8.95 5.59 3.01
N THR A 304 -9.25 5.10 4.20
CA THR A 304 -8.28 5.04 5.31
C THR A 304 -7.09 4.16 4.96
N TRP A 305 -7.35 2.99 4.36
CA TRP A 305 -6.28 2.13 3.84
C TRP A 305 -5.45 2.79 2.72
N LEU A 306 -6.09 3.45 1.75
CA LEU A 306 -5.39 4.18 0.68
C LEU A 306 -4.52 5.30 1.26
N THR A 307 -5.03 6.01 2.26
CA THR A 307 -4.28 7.03 3.01
C THR A 307 -3.08 6.41 3.70
N ARG A 308 -3.22 5.27 4.37
CA ARG A 308 -2.10 4.55 4.99
C ARG A 308 -0.99 4.27 3.99
N GLN A 309 -1.33 3.77 2.80
CA GLN A 309 -0.34 3.50 1.75
C GLN A 309 0.43 4.77 1.34
N HIS A 310 -0.28 5.89 1.22
CA HIS A 310 0.30 7.20 0.91
C HIS A 310 1.23 7.72 2.02
N LEU A 311 0.82 7.57 3.30
CA LEU A 311 1.62 8.03 4.44
C LEU A 311 2.93 7.23 4.62
N ASN A 312 2.88 5.92 4.38
CA ASN A 312 4.04 5.03 4.55
C ASN A 312 5.00 5.05 3.36
N PHE A 313 4.49 5.33 2.16
CA PHE A 313 5.28 5.37 0.93
C PHE A 313 5.05 6.69 0.19
N PRO A 314 5.40 7.84 0.79
CA PRO A 314 5.21 9.13 0.15
C PRO A 314 6.03 9.19 -1.14
N ASP A 315 5.44 9.79 -2.18
CA ASP A 315 6.09 9.97 -3.48
C ASP A 315 7.22 11.02 -3.37
N ASN A 316 8.38 10.60 -2.86
CA ASN A 316 9.54 11.46 -2.65
C ASN A 316 10.41 11.67 -3.92
N ASN A 317 10.02 11.08 -5.06
CA ASN A 317 10.78 11.14 -6.30
C ASN A 317 10.20 12.18 -7.26
N SER A 318 10.66 13.43 -7.15
CA SER A 318 10.38 14.49 -8.12
C SER A 318 10.86 14.17 -9.55
N GLU A 319 11.78 13.22 -9.71
CA GLU A 319 12.36 12.83 -11.01
C GLU A 319 11.58 11.75 -11.77
N LYS A 320 10.67 11.03 -11.10
CA LYS A 320 9.82 10.04 -11.77
C LYS A 320 8.41 10.61 -11.87
N ASN A 321 8.02 11.03 -13.08
CA ASN A 321 6.61 11.21 -13.43
C ASN A 321 5.91 9.87 -13.28
N ARG A 322 5.42 9.58 -12.07
CA ARG A 322 4.61 8.41 -11.79
C ARG A 322 3.18 8.76 -12.17
N PRO A 323 2.54 8.03 -13.08
CA PRO A 323 1.26 8.47 -13.61
C PRO A 323 0.07 8.24 -12.67
N LEU A 324 0.21 7.41 -11.62
CA LEU A 324 -0.87 7.15 -10.64
C LEU A 324 -0.35 6.53 -9.33
N SER A 325 -0.88 6.97 -8.19
CA SER A 325 -0.67 6.42 -6.85
C SER A 325 -1.98 6.17 -6.07
N SER A 326 -1.89 5.59 -4.87
CA SER A 326 -3.05 5.40 -3.98
C SER A 326 -3.75 6.72 -3.61
N GLN A 327 -3.00 7.83 -3.61
CA GLN A 327 -3.53 9.15 -3.32
C GLN A 327 -4.46 9.64 -4.44
N ASP A 328 -4.12 9.41 -5.70
CA ASP A 328 -4.98 9.78 -6.84
C ASP A 328 -6.31 9.04 -6.79
N ILE A 329 -6.28 7.76 -6.44
CA ILE A 329 -7.49 6.95 -6.24
C ILE A 329 -8.35 7.52 -5.10
N LEU A 330 -7.72 7.87 -3.96
CA LEU A 330 -8.41 8.47 -2.83
C LEU A 330 -9.16 9.75 -3.23
N TRP A 331 -8.50 10.65 -3.96
CA TRP A 331 -9.10 11.93 -4.39
C TRP A 331 -10.26 11.76 -5.35
N GLU A 332 -10.09 10.92 -6.38
CA GLU A 332 -11.17 10.70 -7.35
C GLU A 332 -12.40 10.02 -6.70
N LEU A 333 -12.19 9.13 -5.73
CA LEU A 333 -13.30 8.56 -4.95
C LEU A 333 -13.93 9.62 -4.05
N ALA A 334 -13.13 10.45 -3.37
CA ALA A 334 -13.62 11.50 -2.49
C ALA A 334 -14.54 12.47 -3.25
N ASP A 335 -14.25 12.77 -4.51
CA ASP A 335 -15.07 13.62 -5.37
C ASP A 335 -16.47 13.05 -5.64
N LYS A 336 -16.64 11.73 -5.61
CA LYS A 336 -17.94 11.06 -5.79
C LYS A 336 -18.80 10.98 -4.53
N LEU A 337 -18.24 11.33 -3.36
CA LEU A 337 -18.98 11.21 -2.10
C LEU A 337 -20.22 12.12 -2.08
N PRO A 338 -21.35 11.62 -1.53
CA PRO A 338 -22.55 12.41 -1.33
C PRO A 338 -22.29 13.52 -0.31
N LEU A 339 -23.03 14.63 -0.47
CA LEU A 339 -23.00 15.78 0.42
C LEU A 339 -24.33 15.86 1.21
N PRO A 340 -24.29 16.17 2.52
CA PRO A 340 -23.11 16.39 3.36
C PRO A 340 -22.38 15.09 3.73
N PHE A 341 -21.05 15.12 3.76
CA PHE A 341 -20.25 13.98 4.22
C PHE A 341 -20.27 13.89 5.75
N SER A 342 -20.56 12.70 6.29
CA SER A 342 -20.48 12.45 7.73
C SER A 342 -19.09 11.95 8.12
N PRO A 343 -18.36 12.63 9.02
CA PRO A 343 -17.06 12.16 9.51
C PRO A 343 -17.20 11.02 10.54
N THR A 344 -18.42 10.70 10.99
CA THR A 344 -18.65 9.63 11.97
C THR A 344 -18.28 8.27 11.38
N VAL A 345 -17.60 7.48 12.20
CA VAL A 345 -17.10 6.17 11.83
C VAL A 345 -17.28 5.17 12.97
N SER A 346 -17.35 3.89 12.62
CA SER A 346 -17.64 2.80 13.55
C SER A 346 -16.51 2.57 14.54
N ASP A 347 -16.85 2.19 15.77
CA ASP A 347 -15.89 1.65 16.74
C ASP A 347 -15.26 0.33 16.25
N GLN A 348 -15.77 -0.27 15.17
CA GLN A 348 -15.14 -1.42 14.50
C GLN A 348 -13.89 -1.06 13.68
N LEU A 349 -13.47 0.21 13.64
CA LEU A 349 -12.16 0.63 13.12
C LEU A 349 -10.97 0.19 13.99
N ASN A 350 -11.16 -0.67 14.99
CA ASN A 350 -10.13 -0.96 15.98
C ASN A 350 -9.01 -1.90 15.49
N PHE A 351 -8.63 -1.84 14.21
CA PHE A 351 -7.24 -2.22 13.87
C PHE A 351 -6.32 -1.22 14.54
N SER A 352 -5.18 -1.70 15.01
CA SER A 352 -4.28 -0.91 15.86
C SER A 352 -3.93 0.43 15.24
N TRP A 353 -3.89 0.58 13.92
CA TRP A 353 -3.40 1.77 13.25
C TRP A 353 -4.49 2.71 12.69
N GLU A 354 -5.73 2.22 12.51
CA GLU A 354 -6.76 2.88 11.72
C GLU A 354 -7.20 4.26 12.26
N PRO A 355 -7.39 4.49 13.57
CA PRO A 355 -7.89 5.76 14.08
C PRO A 355 -7.04 6.97 13.68
N TRP A 356 -5.72 6.86 13.82
CA TRP A 356 -4.81 7.96 13.48
C TRP A 356 -4.69 8.17 11.97
N VAL A 357 -4.77 7.10 11.18
CA VAL A 357 -4.80 7.23 9.71
C VAL A 357 -6.11 7.84 9.23
N TYR A 358 -7.25 7.48 9.83
CA TYR A 358 -8.54 8.09 9.51
C TYR A 358 -8.53 9.59 9.82
N GLN A 359 -7.97 9.99 10.97
CA GLN A 359 -7.74 11.39 11.32
C GLN A 359 -6.91 12.12 10.24
N SER A 360 -5.79 11.52 9.83
CA SER A 360 -4.95 12.04 8.75
C SER A 360 -5.70 12.14 7.42
N MET A 361 -6.54 11.15 7.08
CA MET A 361 -7.38 11.17 5.88
C MET A 361 -8.35 12.35 5.90
N LEU A 362 -9.04 12.59 7.02
CA LEU A 362 -9.98 13.72 7.14
C LEU A 362 -9.27 15.06 6.98
N ALA A 363 -8.07 15.21 7.56
CA ALA A 363 -7.27 16.42 7.41
C ALA A 363 -6.86 16.67 5.94
N LEU A 364 -6.41 15.61 5.25
CA LEU A 364 -6.09 15.67 3.83
C LEU A 364 -7.33 16.06 2.99
N LEU A 365 -8.48 15.43 3.22
CA LEU A 365 -9.74 15.73 2.53
C LEU A 365 -10.18 17.18 2.74
N HIS A 366 -10.10 17.69 3.97
CA HIS A 366 -10.38 19.09 4.27
C HIS A 366 -9.43 20.05 3.55
N SER A 367 -8.13 19.72 3.49
CA SER A 367 -7.13 20.53 2.76
C SER A 367 -7.48 20.69 1.28
N ASN A 368 -7.90 19.59 0.64
CA ASN A 368 -8.20 19.57 -0.79
C ASN A 368 -9.55 20.23 -1.13
N ALA A 369 -10.57 20.00 -0.30
CA ALA A 369 -11.92 20.52 -0.54
C ALA A 369 -12.60 20.97 0.78
N PRO A 370 -12.20 22.13 1.35
CA PRO A 370 -12.67 22.58 2.67
C PRO A 370 -14.18 22.87 2.72
N ASN A 371 -14.79 23.19 1.57
CA ASN A 371 -16.24 23.38 1.46
C ASN A 371 -17.02 22.05 1.44
N LYS A 372 -16.36 20.93 1.17
CA LYS A 372 -16.96 19.59 1.06
C LYS A 372 -16.78 18.79 2.34
N PHE A 373 -15.60 18.91 2.96
CA PHE A 373 -15.23 18.12 4.13
C PHE A 373 -15.02 19.03 5.35
N PRO A 374 -15.66 18.74 6.49
CA PRO A 374 -15.50 19.54 7.70
C PRO A 374 -14.09 19.40 8.27
N THR A 375 -13.68 20.38 9.07
CA THR A 375 -12.48 20.30 9.90
C THR A 375 -12.56 19.06 10.81
N PRO A 376 -11.50 18.24 10.89
CA PRO A 376 -11.53 17.02 11.70
C PRO A 376 -11.56 17.34 13.20
N ASP A 377 -12.35 16.57 13.97
CA ASP A 377 -12.36 16.66 15.43
C ASP A 377 -11.14 15.93 16.01
N VAL A 378 -10.27 16.67 16.70
CA VAL A 378 -9.03 16.16 17.32
C VAL A 378 -9.22 15.72 18.77
N SER A 379 -10.40 15.89 19.36
CA SER A 379 -10.65 15.69 20.79
C SER A 379 -10.36 14.25 21.24
N ALA A 380 -10.78 13.26 20.43
CA ALA A 380 -10.52 11.85 20.72
C ALA A 380 -9.02 11.54 20.69
N PHE A 381 -8.32 12.01 19.65
CA PHE A 381 -6.88 11.86 19.49
C PHE A 381 -6.11 12.46 20.68
N ILE A 382 -6.43 13.69 21.09
CA ILE A 382 -5.76 14.35 22.22
C ILE A 382 -5.97 13.57 23.53
N LYS A 383 -7.19 13.04 23.74
CA LYS A 383 -7.55 12.29 24.96
C LYS A 383 -6.79 10.96 25.10
N GLU A 384 -6.33 10.35 24.01
CA GLU A 384 -5.51 9.14 24.04
C GLU A 384 -4.18 9.36 24.78
N TRP A 385 -3.60 10.55 24.67
CA TRP A 385 -2.33 10.91 25.30
C TRP A 385 -2.43 11.16 26.81
N SER A 386 -3.63 11.39 27.34
CA SER A 386 -3.91 11.62 28.77
C SER A 386 -3.76 10.36 29.63
N LEU A 387 -2.54 9.84 29.77
CA LEU A 387 -2.25 8.64 30.54
C LEU A 387 -1.88 8.97 32.00
N THR A 388 -2.57 8.36 32.96
CA THR A 388 -2.07 8.28 34.33
C THR A 388 -0.92 7.26 34.43
N PRO A 389 -0.02 7.35 35.44
CA PRO A 389 1.04 6.36 35.63
C PRO A 389 0.56 4.90 35.69
N THR A 390 -0.67 4.68 36.17
CA THR A 390 -1.31 3.35 36.23
C THR A 390 -1.92 2.88 34.92
N GLU A 391 -2.27 3.80 34.01
CA GLU A 391 -2.94 3.48 32.74
C GLU A 391 -1.98 2.99 31.66
N TRP A 392 -0.67 3.16 31.84
CA TRP A 392 0.33 2.69 30.87
C TRP A 392 0.25 1.17 30.62
N ASN A 393 -0.04 0.38 31.66
CA ASN A 393 -0.22 -1.07 31.57
C ASN A 393 -1.67 -1.48 31.23
N SER A 394 -2.60 -0.52 31.18
CA SER A 394 -4.01 -0.79 30.89
C SER A 394 -4.28 -0.93 29.39
N SER A 395 -5.52 -1.25 29.02
CA SER A 395 -5.99 -1.24 27.63
C SER A 395 -5.75 0.09 26.92
N LYS A 396 -5.83 1.21 27.64
CA LYS A 396 -5.57 2.55 27.09
C LYS A 396 -4.11 2.73 26.66
N GLY A 397 -3.16 2.35 27.50
CA GLY A 397 -1.74 2.37 27.16
C GLY A 397 -1.38 1.38 26.04
N LYS A 398 -2.02 0.21 26.02
CA LYS A 398 -1.89 -0.77 24.92
C LYS A 398 -2.39 -0.19 23.60
N SER A 399 -3.58 0.42 23.59
CA SER A 399 -4.15 1.09 22.41
C SER A 399 -3.25 2.21 21.91
N LEU A 400 -2.75 3.10 22.77
CA LEU A 400 -1.82 4.16 22.36
C LEU A 400 -0.54 3.61 21.70
N ARG A 401 0.07 2.57 22.29
CA ARG A 401 1.25 1.89 21.70
C ARG A 401 0.94 1.22 20.37
N SER A 402 -0.28 0.71 20.22
CA SER A 402 -0.78 0.11 19.00
C SER A 402 -1.02 1.15 17.91
N HIS A 403 -1.58 2.32 18.24
CA HIS A 403 -1.88 3.41 17.30
C HIS A 403 -0.63 4.07 16.71
N VAL A 404 0.43 4.19 17.50
CA VAL A 404 1.69 4.78 17.03
C VAL A 404 2.47 3.89 16.06
N SER A 405 2.09 2.61 15.86
CA SER A 405 2.91 1.63 15.13
C SER A 405 3.24 2.06 13.69
N GLU A 406 2.35 2.79 13.03
CA GLU A 406 2.54 3.33 11.67
C GLU A 406 3.25 4.69 11.64
N TYR A 407 3.35 5.36 12.79
CA TYR A 407 3.88 6.71 12.93
C TYR A 407 5.24 6.73 13.63
N HIS A 408 5.90 5.58 13.76
CA HIS A 408 7.21 5.47 14.41
C HIS A 408 8.29 6.29 13.67
N ALA A 409 8.42 7.56 14.04
CA ALA A 409 9.44 8.46 13.56
C ALA A 409 10.81 8.03 14.11
N THR A 410 11.58 7.30 13.31
CA THR A 410 13.00 7.02 13.60
C THR A 410 13.87 8.25 13.35
N GLN A 411 13.43 9.14 12.45
CA GLN A 411 13.99 10.44 12.20
C GLN A 411 12.89 11.51 12.29
N PRO A 412 13.22 12.72 12.75
CA PRO A 412 12.32 13.86 12.69
C PRO A 412 11.83 14.15 11.28
N ASN A 413 10.79 14.97 11.19
CA ASN A 413 10.23 15.48 9.95
C ASN A 413 9.56 14.38 9.11
N ASN A 414 8.98 13.36 9.76
CA ASN A 414 8.28 12.26 9.09
C ASN A 414 6.96 12.75 8.45
N TYR A 415 6.70 12.35 7.20
CA TYR A 415 5.52 12.80 6.45
C TYR A 415 4.19 12.43 7.14
N ALA A 416 4.06 11.21 7.66
CA ALA A 416 2.86 10.78 8.37
C ALA A 416 2.62 11.64 9.62
N CYS A 417 3.67 11.90 10.40
CA CYS A 417 3.59 12.79 11.58
C CYS A 417 3.20 14.22 11.19
N ARG A 418 3.66 14.74 10.05
CA ARG A 418 3.24 16.06 9.55
C ARG A 418 1.77 16.11 9.18
N VAL A 419 1.24 15.10 8.49
CA VAL A 419 -0.18 15.05 8.14
C VAL A 419 -1.06 14.97 9.40
N LEU A 420 -0.65 14.16 10.38
CA LEU A 420 -1.35 14.08 11.66
C LEU A 420 -1.26 15.40 12.43
N GLY A 421 -0.10 16.06 12.42
CA GLY A 421 0.10 17.41 12.96
C GLY A 421 -0.78 18.45 12.26
N TYR A 422 -0.92 18.37 10.94
CA TYR A 422 -1.82 19.24 10.19
C TYR A 422 -3.27 19.11 10.66
N SER A 423 -3.72 17.90 11.03
CA SER A 423 -5.07 17.72 11.61
C SER A 423 -5.28 18.55 12.88
N VAL A 424 -4.24 18.70 13.71
CA VAL A 424 -4.26 19.53 14.93
C VAL A 424 -4.10 21.01 14.60
N ALA A 425 -3.27 21.36 13.61
CA ALA A 425 -3.07 22.73 13.14
C ALA A 425 -4.35 23.38 12.59
N LEU A 426 -5.33 22.59 12.15
CA LEU A 426 -6.64 23.07 11.72
C LEU A 426 -7.55 23.51 12.89
N SER A 427 -7.18 23.20 14.14
CA SER A 427 -7.88 23.70 15.33
C SER A 427 -7.45 25.13 15.66
N ASP A 428 -8.36 25.93 16.18
CA ASP A 428 -8.08 27.30 16.64
C ASP A 428 -7.12 27.37 17.85
N ASP A 429 -6.89 26.26 18.56
CA ASP A 429 -6.09 26.20 19.80
C ASP A 429 -5.00 25.11 19.75
N PHE A 430 -4.34 25.00 18.60
CA PHE A 430 -3.37 23.93 18.31
C PHE A 430 -2.20 23.87 19.32
N THR A 431 -1.74 25.02 19.83
CA THR A 431 -0.65 25.05 20.80
C THR A 431 -1.08 24.47 22.14
N SER A 432 -2.27 24.81 22.64
CA SER A 432 -2.78 24.26 23.89
C SER A 432 -3.10 22.77 23.77
N HIS A 433 -3.58 22.33 22.61
CA HIS A 433 -3.76 20.90 22.33
C HIS A 433 -2.44 20.13 22.41
N TRP A 434 -1.39 20.62 21.76
CA TRP A 434 -0.07 19.97 21.83
C TRP A 434 0.51 19.98 23.25
N LEU A 435 0.43 21.11 23.96
CA LEU A 435 0.84 21.22 25.36
C LEU A 435 0.05 20.27 26.27
N SER A 436 -1.25 20.10 26.03
CA SER A 436 -2.08 19.14 26.77
C SER A 436 -1.56 17.71 26.60
N MET A 437 -1.20 17.30 25.38
CA MET A 437 -0.61 15.98 25.10
C MET A 437 0.77 15.83 25.78
N TRP A 438 1.63 16.85 25.72
CA TRP A 438 2.94 16.87 26.37
C TRP A 438 2.89 16.82 27.91
N ASN A 439 1.99 17.60 28.49
CA ASN A 439 1.80 17.62 29.95
C ASN A 439 1.11 16.34 30.44
N SER A 440 0.35 15.69 29.58
CA SER A 440 -0.27 14.39 29.85
C SER A 440 0.70 13.21 29.77
N SER A 441 1.84 13.35 29.09
CA SER A 441 2.81 12.27 28.86
C SER A 441 3.88 12.14 29.97
N VAL A 442 3.66 12.74 31.15
CA VAL A 442 4.60 12.71 32.29
C VAL A 442 5.02 11.28 32.64
N ALA A 443 4.08 10.33 32.67
CA ALA A 443 4.39 8.94 32.96
C ALA A 443 5.39 8.32 31.96
N LEU A 444 5.34 8.73 30.68
CA LEU A 444 6.28 8.26 29.66
C LEU A 444 7.67 8.85 29.88
N ARG A 445 7.74 10.13 30.24
CA ARG A 445 8.99 10.83 30.55
C ARG A 445 9.66 10.26 31.81
N GLU A 446 8.89 9.95 32.86
CA GLU A 446 9.39 9.27 34.06
C GLU A 446 9.98 7.89 33.73
N ILE A 447 9.35 7.11 32.84
CA ILE A 447 9.88 5.80 32.40
C ILE A 447 11.26 5.96 31.76
N LEU A 448 11.45 7.01 30.95
CA LEU A 448 12.70 7.28 30.24
C LEU A 448 13.78 7.80 31.20
N GLU A 449 13.42 8.70 32.13
CA GLU A 449 14.34 9.24 33.13
C GLU A 449 14.86 8.16 34.10
N PHE A 450 13.95 7.39 34.71
CA PHE A 450 14.31 6.47 35.80
C PHE A 450 14.74 5.07 35.35
N ARG A 451 14.68 4.79 34.03
CA ARG A 451 15.20 3.57 33.36
C ARG A 451 15.03 2.29 34.19
N PRO A 452 13.92 1.55 34.07
CA PRO A 452 13.77 0.30 34.82
C PRO A 452 14.79 -0.77 34.35
N ILE A 453 15.99 -0.77 34.92
CA ILE A 453 17.08 -1.73 34.62
C ILE A 453 16.68 -3.15 35.07
N TYR A 454 15.70 -3.30 35.96
CA TYR A 454 15.45 -4.56 36.69
C TYR A 454 14.08 -5.22 36.51
N LYS A 455 13.21 -4.72 35.64
CA LYS A 455 11.98 -5.44 35.24
C LYS A 455 11.55 -4.99 33.86
N ILE A 456 12.11 -5.64 32.84
CA ILE A 456 11.62 -5.54 31.49
C ILE A 456 10.23 -6.19 31.48
N SER A 457 9.18 -5.39 31.29
CA SER A 457 7.83 -5.91 31.08
C SER A 457 7.85 -6.86 29.88
N LYS A 458 7.10 -7.96 29.96
CA LYS A 458 6.86 -8.80 28.76
C LYS A 458 5.98 -8.09 27.73
N GLU A 459 5.26 -7.04 28.14
CA GLU A 459 4.25 -6.37 27.31
C GLU A 459 4.74 -5.09 26.64
N TRP A 460 5.77 -4.44 27.15
CA TRP A 460 6.30 -3.19 26.59
C TRP A 460 7.76 -2.97 27.01
N GLN A 461 8.48 -2.16 26.24
CA GLN A 461 9.86 -1.76 26.46
C GLN A 461 9.97 -0.24 26.64
N PRO A 462 10.96 0.29 27.37
CA PRO A 462 11.21 1.73 27.43
C PRO A 462 11.40 2.38 26.05
N SER A 463 11.85 1.63 25.05
CA SER A 463 11.90 2.08 23.65
C SER A 463 10.52 2.43 23.06
N ASP A 464 9.44 1.83 23.56
CA ASP A 464 8.07 2.16 23.14
C ASP A 464 7.67 3.55 23.64
N ALA A 465 8.04 3.89 24.89
CA ALA A 465 7.85 5.22 25.43
C ALA A 465 8.67 6.25 24.65
N SER A 466 9.93 5.94 24.32
CA SER A 466 10.76 6.79 23.46
C SER A 466 10.14 6.97 22.07
N GLY A 467 9.64 5.89 21.45
CA GLY A 467 8.91 5.95 20.18
C GLY A 467 7.70 6.88 20.21
N LEU A 468 6.91 6.84 21.28
CA LEU A 468 5.77 7.75 21.47
C LEU A 468 6.21 9.21 21.65
N MET A 469 7.21 9.47 22.50
CA MET A 469 7.69 10.83 22.73
C MET A 469 8.27 11.44 21.46
N ARG A 470 9.03 10.66 20.67
CA ARG A 470 9.53 11.10 19.35
C ARG A 470 8.40 11.46 18.41
N THR A 471 7.38 10.61 18.34
CA THR A 471 6.19 10.85 17.50
C THR A 471 5.45 12.12 17.94
N LEU A 472 5.26 12.34 19.25
CA LEU A 472 4.58 13.53 19.77
C LEU A 472 5.30 14.84 19.41
N VAL A 473 6.63 14.86 19.54
CA VAL A 473 7.42 16.04 19.18
C VAL A 473 7.44 16.23 17.66
N ASP A 474 7.46 15.16 16.86
CA ASP A 474 7.41 15.27 15.40
C ASP A 474 6.04 15.75 14.88
N ILE A 475 4.95 15.33 15.52
CA ILE A 475 3.61 15.89 15.29
C ILE A 475 3.62 17.40 15.57
N GLY A 476 4.26 17.82 16.67
CA GLY A 476 4.42 19.24 17.00
C GLY A 476 5.23 20.02 15.97
N LEU A 477 6.30 19.43 15.43
CA LEU A 477 7.05 20.00 14.32
C LEU A 477 6.15 20.16 13.07
N GLY A 478 5.31 19.16 12.79
CA GLY A 478 4.31 19.21 11.73
C GLY A 478 3.30 20.34 11.90
N ILE A 479 2.76 20.53 13.10
CA ILE A 479 1.89 21.67 13.42
C ILE A 479 2.62 22.98 13.11
N LEU A 480 3.86 23.12 13.61
CA LEU A 480 4.66 24.33 13.40
C LEU A 480 4.91 24.62 11.92
N ASP A 481 5.19 23.61 11.10
CA ASP A 481 5.38 23.77 9.65
C ASP A 481 4.12 24.29 8.93
N CYS A 482 2.95 23.89 9.42
CA CYS A 482 1.66 24.32 8.87
C CYS A 482 1.27 25.73 9.33
N THR A 483 1.69 26.17 10.51
CA THR A 483 1.22 27.43 11.11
C THR A 483 2.24 28.56 11.12
N ALA A 484 3.53 28.26 10.93
CA ALA A 484 4.64 29.22 10.96
C ALA A 484 5.22 29.51 9.55
N ASN A 485 4.33 29.83 8.60
CA ASN A 485 4.67 30.08 7.20
C ASN A 485 4.09 31.42 6.70
N ALA A 486 4.35 31.73 5.43
CA ALA A 486 3.80 32.90 4.77
C ALA A 486 2.27 32.77 4.64
N GLN A 487 1.55 33.76 5.19
CA GLN A 487 0.09 33.83 5.15
C GLN A 487 -0.35 34.89 4.15
N GLU A 488 -1.44 34.65 3.42
CA GLU A 488 -2.04 35.66 2.51
C GLU A 488 -2.48 36.92 3.27
N THR A 489 -2.97 36.74 4.50
CA THR A 489 -3.28 37.81 5.44
C THR A 489 -2.65 37.46 6.78
N LEU A 490 -1.86 38.38 7.34
CA LEU A 490 -1.20 38.18 8.63
C LEU A 490 -2.25 37.96 9.72
N ASN A 491 -2.20 36.82 10.40
CA ASN A 491 -2.98 36.54 11.59
C ASN A 491 -2.08 36.49 12.83
N PRO A 492 -2.02 37.57 13.64
CA PRO A 492 -1.18 37.62 14.84
C PRO A 492 -1.49 36.55 15.88
N GLU A 493 -2.73 36.07 15.96
CA GLU A 493 -3.12 35.04 16.94
C GLU A 493 -2.51 33.68 16.57
N ILE A 494 -2.53 33.31 15.29
CA ILE A 494 -1.87 32.10 14.78
C ILE A 494 -0.36 32.21 15.00
N LEU A 495 0.26 33.34 14.65
CA LEU A 495 1.71 33.50 14.80
C LEU A 495 2.13 33.47 16.28
N LYS A 496 1.31 34.01 17.20
CA LYS A 496 1.53 33.91 18.64
C LYS A 496 1.48 32.47 19.13
N GLN A 497 0.51 31.70 18.67
CA GLN A 497 0.44 30.28 18.97
C GLN A 497 1.66 29.53 18.40
N SER A 498 2.08 29.82 17.16
CA SER A 498 3.27 29.24 16.53
C SER A 498 4.56 29.55 17.30
N ALA A 499 4.74 30.79 17.76
CA ALA A 499 5.90 31.18 18.57
C ALA A 499 5.92 30.45 19.93
N ALA A 500 4.77 30.33 20.59
CA ALA A 500 4.64 29.58 21.83
C ALA A 500 4.86 28.07 21.63
N LEU A 501 4.41 27.51 20.51
CA LEU A 501 4.66 26.11 20.14
C LEU A 501 6.15 25.87 19.86
N PHE A 502 6.83 26.78 19.16
CA PHE A 502 8.27 26.70 18.95
C PHE A 502 9.03 26.63 20.29
N GLN A 503 8.68 27.52 21.24
CA GLN A 503 9.28 27.51 22.57
C GLN A 503 9.04 26.17 23.27
N ALA A 504 7.80 25.69 23.26
CA ALA A 504 7.44 24.44 23.92
C ALA A 504 8.16 23.23 23.30
N LEU A 505 8.31 23.20 21.97
CA LEU A 505 9.08 22.16 21.27
C LEU A 505 10.57 22.23 21.60
N TRP A 506 11.14 23.43 21.74
CA TRP A 506 12.53 23.61 22.14
C TRP A 506 12.78 23.08 23.55
N GLU A 507 11.92 23.45 24.51
CA GLU A 507 11.99 23.00 25.89
C GLU A 507 11.82 21.48 25.97
N ALA A 508 10.81 20.92 25.30
CA ALA A 508 10.57 19.49 25.21
C ALA A 508 11.78 18.73 24.63
N THR A 509 12.35 19.20 23.53
CA THR A 509 13.52 18.57 22.90
C THR A 509 14.74 18.61 23.82
N THR A 510 14.93 19.73 24.54
CA THR A 510 16.03 19.89 25.50
C THR A 510 15.87 18.97 26.72
N GLU A 511 14.66 18.80 27.22
CA GLU A 511 14.34 17.83 28.26
C GLU A 511 14.66 16.41 27.78
N MET A 512 14.16 16.02 26.60
CA MET A 512 14.35 14.67 26.04
C MET A 512 15.82 14.34 25.75
N LEU A 513 16.63 15.31 25.31
CA LEU A 513 18.09 15.15 25.19
C LEU A 513 18.76 14.74 26.50
N SER A 514 18.16 15.11 27.64
CA SER A 514 18.71 14.81 28.97
C SER A 514 18.24 13.46 29.51
N ILE A 515 17.02 13.02 29.17
CA ILE A 515 16.37 11.86 29.79
C ILE A 515 16.20 10.64 28.88
N ASP A 516 16.13 10.80 27.55
CA ASP A 516 15.86 9.68 26.63
C ASP A 516 17.11 9.18 25.89
N PHE A 517 17.60 8.04 26.37
CA PHE A 517 18.76 7.35 25.84
C PHE A 517 18.42 6.42 24.66
N TYR A 518 17.14 6.16 24.41
CA TYR A 518 16.66 5.29 23.32
C TYR A 518 16.32 6.08 22.05
N GLY A 519 16.29 7.41 22.14
CA GLY A 519 16.01 8.29 21.00
C GLY A 519 17.14 8.38 19.98
N ASP A 520 18.32 7.82 20.25
CA ASP A 520 19.50 7.83 19.39
C ASP A 520 19.78 9.23 18.78
N ASP A 521 19.93 9.33 17.46
CA ASP A 521 20.18 10.57 16.71
C ASP A 521 18.92 11.45 16.57
N PHE A 522 17.72 11.00 16.96
CA PHE A 522 16.46 11.74 16.75
C PHE A 522 16.46 13.10 17.43
N TRP A 523 16.79 13.17 18.73
CA TRP A 523 16.70 14.42 19.50
C TRP A 523 17.71 15.48 19.03
N PRO A 524 18.99 15.13 18.75
CA PRO A 524 19.91 16.06 18.12
C PRO A 524 19.43 16.55 16.75
N ILE A 525 18.89 15.67 15.91
CA ILE A 525 18.36 16.06 14.58
C ILE A 525 17.11 16.94 14.73
N MET A 526 16.25 16.68 15.71
CA MET A 526 15.06 17.50 15.99
C MET A 526 15.48 18.91 16.40
N GLN A 527 16.50 19.03 17.27
CA GLN A 527 17.06 20.31 17.64
C GLN A 527 17.64 21.05 16.41
N GLN A 528 18.34 20.36 15.50
CA GLN A 528 18.81 20.95 14.23
C GLN A 528 17.65 21.51 13.40
N HIS A 529 16.54 20.77 13.28
CA HIS A 529 15.33 21.22 12.59
C HIS A 529 14.73 22.50 13.19
N LEU A 530 14.72 22.63 14.52
CA LEU A 530 14.25 23.83 15.20
C LEU A 530 15.21 25.01 14.99
N VAL A 531 16.53 24.79 15.08
CA VAL A 531 17.54 25.83 14.81
C VAL A 531 17.43 26.36 13.38
N ILE A 532 17.33 25.47 12.39
CA ILE A 532 17.19 25.85 10.97
C ILE A 532 15.98 26.80 10.79
N ARG A 533 14.82 26.47 11.37
CA ARG A 533 13.61 27.30 11.28
C ARG A 533 13.80 28.64 11.99
N ARG A 534 14.35 28.64 13.20
CA ARG A 534 14.59 29.86 13.98
C ARG A 534 15.51 30.85 13.28
N LEU A 535 16.61 30.35 12.71
CA LEU A 535 17.57 31.18 11.98
C LEU A 535 16.98 31.69 10.67
N ARG A 536 16.21 30.84 9.96
CA ARG A 536 15.52 31.24 8.75
C ARG A 536 14.57 32.42 9.01
N TRP A 537 13.80 32.39 10.11
CA TRP A 537 12.95 33.52 10.49
C TRP A 537 13.75 34.80 10.75
N THR A 538 14.90 34.73 11.45
CA THR A 538 15.78 35.91 11.65
C THR A 538 16.28 36.49 10.34
N VAL A 539 16.83 35.64 9.46
CA VAL A 539 17.42 36.10 8.20
C VAL A 539 16.34 36.65 7.25
N GLU A 540 15.19 36.01 7.17
CA GLU A 540 14.06 36.53 6.41
C GLU A 540 13.56 37.86 6.99
N ALA A 541 13.53 38.02 8.32
CA ALA A 541 13.08 39.25 8.98
C ALA A 541 13.96 40.47 8.67
N GLU A 542 15.28 40.29 8.47
CA GLU A 542 16.21 41.38 8.13
C GLU A 542 15.89 42.04 6.79
N SER A 543 15.37 41.25 5.83
CA SER A 543 15.07 41.71 4.47
C SER A 543 13.58 41.95 4.21
N ALA A 544 12.71 41.58 5.16
CA ALA A 544 11.26 41.65 4.99
C ALA A 544 10.64 42.97 5.46
N ASN A 545 9.46 43.28 4.93
CA ASN A 545 8.64 44.43 5.38
C ASN A 545 8.05 44.16 6.77
N ASP A 546 7.68 45.22 7.50
CA ASP A 546 7.16 45.14 8.89
C ASP A 546 5.92 44.24 9.05
N GLU A 547 5.16 44.03 7.97
CA GLU A 547 3.96 43.19 7.94
C GLU A 547 4.24 41.72 7.58
N HIS A 548 5.50 41.31 7.45
CA HIS A 548 5.86 39.94 7.09
C HIS A 548 5.90 39.01 8.31
N TYR A 549 5.41 37.77 8.14
CA TYR A 549 5.31 36.78 9.22
C TYR A 549 6.64 36.54 9.96
N SER A 550 7.76 36.54 9.23
CA SER A 550 9.09 36.29 9.80
C SER A 550 9.53 37.35 10.79
N LYS A 551 9.19 38.63 10.58
CA LYS A 551 9.48 39.72 11.53
C LYS A 551 8.75 39.51 12.85
N TRP A 552 7.50 39.09 12.75
CA TRP A 552 6.69 38.82 13.93
C TRP A 552 7.24 37.61 14.71
N LEU A 553 7.52 36.50 14.02
CA LEU A 553 8.07 35.29 14.65
C LEU A 553 9.46 35.53 15.24
N ASP A 554 10.33 36.30 14.56
CA ASP A 554 11.67 36.62 15.08
C ASP A 554 11.61 37.40 16.40
N GLN A 555 10.61 38.28 16.57
CA GLN A 555 10.41 39.07 17.79
C GLN A 555 9.73 38.26 18.91
N ALA A 556 8.79 37.38 18.55
CA ALA A 556 7.94 36.70 19.53
C ALA A 556 8.46 35.32 19.96
N ALA A 557 9.20 34.61 19.11
CA ALA A 557 9.66 33.27 19.40
C ALA A 557 10.92 33.27 20.29
N TYR A 558 10.84 32.48 21.37
CA TYR A 558 11.95 32.19 22.28
C TYR A 558 12.28 30.69 22.24
N PRO A 559 13.54 30.28 22.36
CA PRO A 559 14.76 31.10 22.38
C PRO A 559 15.03 31.87 21.08
N THR A 560 15.81 32.94 21.19
CA THR A 560 16.28 33.74 20.05
C THR A 560 17.27 32.96 19.18
N SER A 561 17.53 33.42 17.94
CA SER A 561 18.54 32.82 17.07
C SER A 561 19.94 32.81 17.71
N ARG A 562 20.29 33.86 18.45
CA ARG A 562 21.54 33.93 19.23
C ARG A 562 21.60 32.85 20.33
N GLU A 563 20.53 32.72 21.12
CA GLU A 563 20.49 31.75 22.22
C GLU A 563 20.48 30.31 21.72
N THR A 564 19.70 30.02 20.67
CA THR A 564 19.71 28.70 20.04
C THR A 564 21.10 28.31 19.54
N LEU A 565 21.79 29.23 18.84
CA LEU A 565 23.16 29.02 18.36
C LEU A 565 24.16 28.80 19.51
N ALA A 566 24.09 29.61 20.56
CA ALA A 566 24.95 29.46 21.74
C ALA A 566 24.77 28.07 22.36
N LEU A 567 23.53 27.64 22.54
CA LEU A 567 23.20 26.34 23.14
C LEU A 567 23.72 25.18 22.28
N VAL A 568 23.51 25.19 20.96
CA VAL A 568 23.99 24.09 20.11
C VAL A 568 25.51 24.09 19.91
N SER A 569 26.18 25.25 19.99
CA SER A 569 27.64 25.34 19.90
C SER A 569 28.37 24.68 21.07
N SER A 570 27.67 24.43 22.19
CA SER A 570 28.23 23.70 23.35
C SER A 570 28.65 22.27 23.02
N ASN A 571 28.11 21.69 21.94
CA ASN A 571 28.56 20.43 21.36
C ASN A 571 29.22 20.66 19.99
N PRO A 572 30.56 20.81 19.94
CA PRO A 572 31.27 21.10 18.69
C PRO A 572 30.99 20.11 17.56
N CYS A 573 30.84 18.81 17.86
CA CYS A 573 30.60 17.81 16.83
C CYS A 573 29.22 17.99 16.17
N SER A 574 28.17 18.17 16.97
CA SER A 574 26.81 18.41 16.45
C SER A 574 26.69 19.75 15.73
N PHE A 575 27.39 20.78 16.22
CA PHE A 575 27.42 22.10 15.59
C PHE A 575 28.11 22.08 14.23
N ILE A 576 29.25 21.40 14.11
CA ILE A 576 29.96 21.23 12.83
C ILE A 576 29.04 20.57 11.79
N SER A 577 28.30 19.52 12.17
CA SER A 577 27.36 18.84 11.27
C SER A 577 26.14 19.70 10.89
N LEU A 578 25.76 20.69 11.70
CA LEU A 578 24.64 21.59 11.42
C LEU A 578 25.00 22.67 10.37
N LEU A 579 26.24 23.16 10.33
CA LEU A 579 26.62 24.29 9.47
C LEU A 579 26.28 24.07 7.97
N PRO A 580 26.59 22.91 7.35
CA PRO A 580 26.21 22.69 5.95
C PRO A 580 24.69 22.63 5.75
N LEU A 581 23.95 22.11 6.72
CA LEU A 581 22.49 22.05 6.66
C LEU A 581 21.87 23.45 6.67
N LEU A 582 22.43 24.39 7.44
CA LEU A 582 21.99 25.80 7.44
C LEU A 582 22.16 26.41 6.03
N VAL A 583 23.31 26.20 5.40
CA VAL A 583 23.58 26.70 4.03
C VAL A 583 22.65 26.04 3.01
N GLN A 584 22.42 24.72 3.11
CA GLN A 584 21.48 24.00 2.25
C GLN A 584 20.04 24.50 2.41
N ASN A 585 19.66 24.95 3.61
CA ASN A 585 18.36 25.56 3.90
C ASN A 585 18.33 27.08 3.64
N GLN A 586 19.15 27.55 2.70
CA GLN A 586 19.14 28.91 2.16
C GLN A 586 19.52 30.01 3.15
N ILE A 587 20.20 29.69 4.25
CA ILE A 587 20.82 30.70 5.11
C ILE A 587 22.12 31.18 4.44
N PRO A 588 22.22 32.45 4.02
CA PRO A 588 23.42 32.96 3.34
C PRO A 588 24.66 32.86 4.23
N LYS A 589 25.80 32.47 3.65
CA LYS A 589 27.07 32.33 4.39
C LYS A 589 27.45 33.61 5.16
N GLN A 590 27.19 34.78 4.59
CA GLN A 590 27.47 36.06 5.24
C GLN A 590 26.59 36.26 6.50
N ALA A 591 25.29 36.02 6.39
CA ALA A 591 24.38 36.11 7.54
C ALA A 591 24.75 35.08 8.63
N LEU A 592 25.13 33.87 8.23
CA LEU A 592 25.63 32.85 9.16
C LEU A 592 26.91 33.31 9.86
N LYS A 593 27.87 33.88 9.13
CA LYS A 593 29.10 34.45 9.69
C LYS A 593 28.79 35.55 10.70
N ASP A 594 27.88 36.44 10.37
CA ASP A 594 27.47 37.54 11.25
C ASP A 594 26.81 37.01 12.53
N LEU A 595 25.91 36.02 12.42
CA LEU A 595 25.27 35.37 13.57
C LEU A 595 26.27 34.61 14.46
N VAL A 596 27.22 33.88 13.87
CA VAL A 596 28.28 33.17 14.61
C VAL A 596 29.18 34.14 15.37
N ASN A 597 29.58 35.25 14.71
CA ASN A 597 30.39 36.29 15.33
C ASN A 597 29.66 36.99 16.48
N GLN A 598 28.36 37.24 16.31
CA GLN A 598 27.51 37.84 17.35
C GLN A 598 27.37 36.97 18.61
N VAL A 599 27.56 35.66 18.49
CA VAL A 599 27.51 34.69 19.60
C VAL A 599 28.92 34.42 20.16
N GLU A 600 29.96 35.05 19.60
CA GLU A 600 31.37 34.87 20.01
C GLU A 600 31.86 33.41 19.92
N ILE A 601 31.36 32.66 18.93
CA ILE A 601 31.79 31.27 18.71
C ILE A 601 33.20 31.27 18.10
N ASP A 602 34.14 30.57 18.75
CA ASP A 602 35.52 30.44 18.28
C ASP A 602 35.62 29.50 17.06
N LEU A 603 35.60 30.12 15.87
CA LEU A 603 35.73 29.42 14.59
C LEU A 603 37.09 28.71 14.42
N ALA A 604 38.17 29.22 15.04
CA ALA A 604 39.49 28.59 14.96
C ALA A 604 39.54 27.30 15.82
N PHE A 605 38.90 27.33 17.00
CA PHE A 605 38.69 26.15 17.82
C PHE A 605 37.79 25.12 17.13
N LEU A 606 36.73 25.56 16.45
CA LEU A 606 35.86 24.68 15.67
C LEU A 606 36.58 24.04 14.49
N ALA A 607 37.39 24.78 13.73
CA ALA A 607 38.19 24.24 12.63
C ALA A 607 39.17 23.17 13.14
N SER A 608 39.85 23.45 14.25
CA SER A 608 40.75 22.49 14.91
C SER A 608 40.02 21.23 15.37
N SER A 609 38.81 21.40 15.93
CA SER A 609 37.95 20.29 16.34
C SER A 609 37.45 19.47 15.15
N ALA A 610 37.06 20.12 14.06
CA ALA A 610 36.60 19.48 12.84
C ALA A 610 37.68 18.60 12.20
N ALA A 611 38.92 19.10 12.09
CA ALA A 611 40.06 18.32 11.60
C ALA A 611 40.35 17.08 12.49
N ARG A 612 40.19 17.23 13.81
CA ARG A 612 40.34 16.10 14.76
C ARG A 612 39.22 15.08 14.65
N TYR A 613 37.98 15.51 14.43
CA TYR A 613 36.85 14.59 14.25
C TYR A 613 36.89 13.88 12.90
N GLN A 614 37.32 14.57 11.85
CA GLN A 614 37.54 14.01 10.51
C GLN A 614 38.59 12.88 10.51
N SER A 615 39.64 13.01 11.34
CA SER A 615 40.67 11.96 11.51
C SER A 615 40.26 10.83 12.46
N GLY A 616 39.08 10.93 13.09
CA GLY A 616 38.53 9.91 13.97
C GLY A 616 37.70 8.83 13.25
N PRO A 617 37.09 7.89 13.98
CA PRO A 617 36.23 6.86 13.40
C PRO A 617 35.00 7.46 12.72
N GLU A 618 34.86 7.24 11.41
CA GLU A 618 33.74 7.77 10.61
C GLU A 618 32.37 7.42 11.18
N ARG A 619 32.21 6.17 11.67
CA ARG A 619 30.96 5.69 12.31
C ARG A 619 30.54 6.50 13.55
N LYS A 620 31.47 7.20 14.21
CA LYS A 620 31.21 7.94 15.45
C LYS A 620 30.94 9.42 15.22
N PHE A 621 31.70 10.06 14.33
CA PHE A 621 31.65 11.52 14.17
C PHE A 621 30.96 11.98 12.89
N LYS A 622 30.95 11.16 11.83
CA LYS A 622 30.34 11.49 10.52
C LYS A 622 30.77 12.87 9.96
N ILE A 623 32.02 13.30 10.22
CA ILE A 623 32.57 14.58 9.74
C ILE A 623 33.40 14.35 8.47
N HIS A 624 33.02 15.06 7.41
CA HIS A 624 33.60 14.96 6.06
C HIS A 624 34.34 16.25 5.63
N PRO A 625 35.21 16.22 4.60
CA PRO A 625 36.00 17.39 4.18
C PRO A 625 35.20 18.67 3.92
N HIS A 626 33.99 18.55 3.37
CA HIS A 626 33.14 19.72 3.10
C HIS A 626 32.69 20.47 4.37
N HIS A 627 32.63 19.80 5.53
CA HIS A 627 32.36 20.46 6.80
C HIS A 627 33.52 21.36 7.23
N VAL A 628 34.76 20.87 7.06
CA VAL A 628 35.98 21.61 7.40
C VAL A 628 36.12 22.83 6.50
N ASN A 629 35.98 22.63 5.18
CA ASN A 629 36.04 23.72 4.20
C ASN A 629 35.01 24.82 4.49
N LEU A 630 33.79 24.46 4.89
CA LEU A 630 32.77 25.46 5.23
C LEU A 630 33.15 26.29 6.46
N ILE A 631 33.77 25.70 7.48
CA ILE A 631 34.23 26.43 8.66
C ILE A 631 35.37 27.39 8.30
N GLU A 632 36.29 26.96 7.45
CA GLU A 632 37.36 27.80 6.92
C GLU A 632 36.82 28.99 6.12
N GLU A 633 35.75 28.79 5.33
CA GLU A 633 35.08 29.87 4.60
C GLU A 633 34.32 30.85 5.51
N LEU A 634 33.87 30.41 6.68
CA LEU A 634 33.17 31.25 7.66
C LEU A 634 34.15 32.03 8.56
N THR A 635 35.40 31.58 8.68
CA THR A 635 36.50 32.30 9.36
C THR A 635 36.80 33.61 8.62
#